data_AF-A0A1I0E198-F1
#
_entry.id   AF-A0A1I0E198-F1
#
_cell.length_a   1.000
_cell.length_b   1.000
_cell.length_c   1.000
_cell.angle_alpha   90.00
_cell.angle_beta   90.00
_cell.angle_gamma   90.00
#
_symmetry.space_group_name_H-M   'P 1'
#
loop_
_entity.id
_entity.type
_entity.pdbx_description
1 polymer ?
#
loop_
_entity_poly.entity_id
_entity_poly.type
_entity_poly.pdbx_seq_one_letter_code
_entity_poly.pdbx_strand_id
1 'polypeptide(L)' 'MKRRNFYDKISNELLGCFYCYIQDKIEQGVHLKTMNFENHLIEEVAKKRGISLIELRIIGYWFIQKEKNLTKDNVNRPKK' A
#
# COMPACT_ATOMS: atom_id res chain seq x y z
N MET A 1 -14.47 -4.68 -13.57
CA MET A 1 -14.50 -4.78 -12.09
C MET A 1 -14.42 -3.37 -11.51
N LYS A 2 -15.34 -2.94 -10.62
CA LYS A 2 -15.30 -1.56 -10.05
C LYS A 2 -14.07 -1.42 -9.14
N ARG A 3 -13.32 -0.31 -9.18
CA ARG A 3 -12.08 -0.11 -8.37
C ARG A 3 -12.29 -0.31 -6.86
N ARG A 4 -13.45 0.08 -6.32
CA ARG A 4 -13.83 -0.22 -4.93
C ARG A 4 -13.81 -1.73 -4.61
N ASN A 5 -14.31 -2.56 -5.55
CA ASN A 5 -14.29 -4.02 -5.42
C ASN A 5 -12.88 -4.62 -5.47
N PHE A 6 -11.87 -3.87 -5.95
CA PHE A 6 -10.48 -4.31 -5.90
C PHE A 6 -9.93 -4.12 -4.48
N TYR A 7 -10.00 -2.91 -3.95
CA TYR A 7 -9.50 -2.61 -2.60
C TYR A 7 -10.23 -3.41 -1.51
N ASP A 8 -11.53 -3.67 -1.68
CA ASP A 8 -12.28 -4.53 -0.76
C ASP A 8 -11.73 -5.97 -0.67
N LYS A 9 -11.09 -6.49 -1.72
CA LYS A 9 -10.67 -7.90 -1.82
C LYS A 9 -9.21 -8.17 -1.49
N ILE A 10 -8.36 -7.14 -1.48
CA ILE A 10 -6.94 -7.31 -1.16
C ILE A 10 -6.71 -7.35 0.34
N SER A 11 -5.62 -7.97 0.77
CA SER A 11 -5.25 -8.05 2.19
C SER A 11 -4.94 -6.66 2.78
N ASN A 12 -4.84 -6.56 4.10
CA ASN A 12 -4.49 -5.30 4.76
C ASN A 12 -3.06 -4.87 4.44
N GLU A 13 -2.15 -5.83 4.27
CA GLU A 13 -0.77 -5.60 3.84
C GLU A 13 -0.72 -4.92 2.47
N LEU A 14 -1.43 -5.49 1.48
CA LEU A 14 -1.48 -4.93 0.14
C LEU A 14 -2.19 -3.57 0.11
N LEU A 15 -3.31 -3.43 0.85
CA LEU A 15 -4.01 -2.16 0.99
C LEU A 15 -3.09 -1.09 1.59
N GLY A 16 -2.30 -1.45 2.62
CA GLY A 16 -1.30 -0.58 3.22
C GLY A 16 -0.17 -0.22 2.28
N CYS A 17 0.32 -1.15 1.46
CA CYS A 17 1.33 -0.87 0.44
C CYS A 17 0.83 0.15 -0.59
N PHE A 18 -0.40 -0.01 -1.08
CA PHE A 18 -1.03 0.96 -1.96
C PHE A 18 -1.19 2.32 -1.27
N TYR A 19 -1.63 2.34 -0.01
CA TYR A 19 -1.72 3.58 0.75
C TYR A 19 -0.38 4.31 0.81
N CYS A 20 0.70 3.63 1.20
CA CYS A 20 2.05 4.21 1.22
C CYS A 20 2.48 4.75 -0.14
N TYR A 21 2.23 4.01 -1.22
CA TYR A 21 2.55 4.43 -2.58
C TYR A 21 1.76 5.68 -3.01
N ILE A 22 0.45 5.71 -2.74
CA ILE A 22 -0.41 6.86 -3.09
C ILE A 22 0.03 8.10 -2.33
N GLN A 23 0.34 7.98 -1.03
CA GLN A 23 0.84 9.09 -0.22
C GLN A 23 2.16 9.66 -0.78
N ASP A 24 3.11 8.80 -1.14
CA ASP A 24 4.37 9.20 -1.80
C ASP A 24 4.12 9.94 -3.13
N LYS A 25 3.14 9.51 -3.93
CA LYS A 25 2.78 10.20 -5.19
C LYS A 25 2.06 11.52 -4.99
N ILE A 26 1.26 11.65 -3.94
CA ILE A 26 0.65 12.92 -3.55
C ILE A 26 1.74 13.90 -3.11
N GLU A 27 2.67 13.46 -2.25
CA GLU A 27 3.82 14.26 -1.80
C GLU A 27 4.70 14.74 -2.97
N GLN A 28 4.87 13.90 -4.00
CA GLN A 28 5.61 14.25 -5.23
C GLN A 28 4.80 15.10 -6.23
N GLY A 29 3.53 15.40 -5.97
CA GLY A 29 2.68 16.17 -6.90
C GLY A 29 2.27 15.41 -8.17
N VAL A 30 2.40 14.09 -8.20
CA VAL A 30 2.18 13.28 -9.40
C VAL A 30 0.70 12.89 -9.54
N HIS A 31 0.05 13.28 -10.65
CA HIS A 31 -1.34 12.93 -10.96
C HIS A 31 -2.32 13.12 -9.79
N LEU A 32 -2.23 14.25 -9.08
CA LEU A 32 -2.95 14.54 -7.83
C LEU A 32 -4.44 14.18 -7.85
N LYS A 33 -5.16 14.50 -8.93
CA LYS A 33 -6.59 14.17 -9.04
C LYS A 33 -6.84 12.66 -8.95
N THR A 34 -6.04 11.87 -9.66
CA THR A 34 -6.13 10.41 -9.63
C THR A 34 -5.69 9.87 -8.28
N MET A 35 -4.58 10.37 -7.72
CA MET A 35 -4.08 9.89 -6.43
C MET A 35 -5.03 10.19 -5.28
N ASN A 36 -5.64 11.38 -5.25
CA ASN A 36 -6.65 11.73 -4.25
C ASN A 36 -7.91 10.86 -4.38
N PHE A 37 -8.31 10.53 -5.61
CA PHE A 37 -9.42 9.60 -5.83
C PHE A 37 -9.11 8.19 -5.31
N GLU A 38 -7.93 7.66 -5.60
CA GLU A 38 -7.50 6.35 -5.07
C GLU A 38 -7.36 6.39 -3.54
N ASN A 39 -6.81 7.48 -2.98
CA ASN A 39 -6.70 7.66 -1.54
C ASN A 39 -8.07 7.58 -0.87
N HIS A 40 -9.07 8.29 -1.40
CA HIS A 40 -10.43 8.24 -0.88
C HIS A 40 -11.03 6.82 -0.91
N LEU A 41 -10.79 6.05 -1.97
CA LEU A 41 -11.25 4.66 -2.05
C LEU A 41 -10.58 3.77 -0.99
N ILE A 42 -9.29 3.98 -0.72
CA ILE A 42 -8.54 3.25 0.30
C ILE A 42 -9.04 3.63 1.71
N GLU A 43 -9.27 4.92 1.97
CA GLU A 43 -9.80 5.41 3.25
C GLU A 43 -11.17 4.81 3.59
N GLU A 44 -12.06 4.74 2.61
CA GLU A 44 -13.38 4.12 2.76
C GLU A 44 -13.27 2.63 3.12
N VAL A 45 -12.34 1.90 2.50
CA VAL A 45 -12.10 0.47 2.80
C VAL A 45 -11.46 0.30 4.17
N ALA A 46 -10.50 1.16 4.54
CA ALA A 46 -9.86 1.14 5.86
C ALA A 46 -10.89 1.36 6.97
N LYS A 47 -11.76 2.36 6.80
CA LYS A 47 -12.89 2.66 7.69
C LYS A 47 -13.84 1.48 7.82
N LYS A 48 -14.22 0.86 6.70
CA LYS A 48 -15.08 -0.34 6.68
C LYS A 48 -14.46 -1.53 7.43
N ARG A 49 -13.13 -1.65 7.40
CA ARG A 49 -12.37 -2.69 8.11
C ARG A 49 -12.07 -2.35 9.57
N GLY A 50 -12.42 -1.15 10.04
CA GLY A 50 -12.10 -0.69 11.39
C GLY A 50 -10.60 -0.42 11.61
N ILE A 51 -9.86 -0.08 10.56
CA ILE A 51 -8.41 0.18 10.60
C ILE A 51 -8.19 1.69 10.43
N SER A 52 -7.41 2.29 11.32
CA SER A 52 -7.01 3.70 11.17
C SER A 52 -5.98 3.86 10.05
N LEU A 53 -5.91 5.06 9.46
CA LEU A 53 -4.92 5.34 8.40
C LEU A 53 -3.47 5.25 8.91
N ILE A 54 -3.25 5.52 10.20
CA ILE A 54 -1.94 5.37 10.85
C ILE A 54 -1.55 3.90 10.91
N GLU A 55 -2.45 3.02 11.37
CA GLU A 55 -2.23 1.57 11.39
C GLU A 55 -2.01 1.03 9.97
N LEU A 56 -2.81 1.49 9.00
CA LEU A 56 -2.67 1.09 7.60
C LEU A 56 -1.31 1.48 7.02
N ARG A 57 -0.81 2.67 7.35
CA ARG A 57 0.55 3.13 6.98
C ARG A 57 1.63 2.25 7.61
N ILE A 58 1.51 1.92 8.89
CA ILE A 58 2.46 1.07 9.62
C ILE A 58 2.51 -0.32 8.99
N ILE A 59 1.35 -0.94 8.75
CA ILE A 59 1.22 -2.25 8.10
C ILE A 59 1.91 -2.23 6.73
N GLY A 60 1.57 -1.25 5.88
CA GLY A 60 2.15 -1.10 4.55
C GLY A 60 3.66 -0.92 4.58
N TYR A 61 4.16 -0.02 5.44
CA TYR A 61 5.58 0.24 5.59
C TYR A 61 6.36 -1.02 5.97
N TRP A 62 5.92 -1.75 7.01
CA TRP A 62 6.59 -2.98 7.45
C TRP A 62 6.57 -4.07 6.39
N PHE A 63 5.46 -4.22 5.68
CA PHE A 63 5.38 -5.19 4.58
C PHE A 63 6.37 -4.85 3.46
N ILE A 64 6.44 -3.58 3.02
CA ILE A 64 7.40 -3.12 2.03
C ILE A 64 8.84 -3.39 2.49
N GLN A 65 9.18 -3.12 3.74
CA GLN A 65 10.52 -3.37 4.27
C GLN A 65 10.85 -4.87 4.30
N LYS A 66 9.91 -5.71 4.72
CA LYS A 66 10.05 -7.16 4.69
C LYS A 66 10.35 -7.67 3.28
N GLU A 67 9.55 -7.28 2.28
CA GLU A 67 9.75 -7.68 0.89
C GLU A 67 11.08 -7.16 0.31
N LYS A 68 11.48 -5.93 0.66
CA LYS A 68 12.80 -5.38 0.28
C LYS A 68 13.96 -6.19 0.87
N ASN A 69 13.84 -6.67 2.10
CA ASN A 69 14.89 -7.46 2.73
C ASN A 69 14.97 -8.87 2.11
N LEU A 70 13.82 -9.49 1.85
CA LEU A 70 13.76 -10.80 1.16
C LEU A 70 14.36 -10.77 -0.25
N THR A 71 14.16 -9.66 -0.98
CA THR A 71 14.75 -9.50 -2.31
C THR A 71 16.25 -9.20 -2.27
N LYS A 72 16.75 -8.49 -1.25
CA LYS A 72 18.20 -8.27 -1.04
C LYS A 72 18.95 -9.56 -0.68
N ASP A 73 18.38 -10.40 0.17
CA ASP A 73 19.03 -11.65 0.60
C ASP A 73 19.16 -12.68 -0.54
N ASN A 74 18.26 -12.63 -1.53
CA ASN A 74 18.33 -13.50 -2.70
C ASN A 74 19.39 -13.08 -3.74
N VAL A 75 19.79 -11.80 -3.76
CA VAL A 75 20.88 -11.33 -4.64
C VAL A 75 22.26 -11.70 -4.09
N ASN A 76 22.38 -11.85 -2.77
CA ASN A 76 23.66 -12.14 -2.09
C ASN A 76 23.94 -13.64 -1.84
N ARG A 77 23.06 -14.56 -2.27
CA ARG A 77 23.38 -15.99 -2.21
C ARG A 77 24.27 -16.39 -3.39
N PRO A 78 25.48 -16.92 -3.16
CA PRO A 78 26.23 -17.57 -4.23
C PRO A 78 25.38 -18.73 -4.77
N LYS A 79 25.20 -18.76 -6.09
CA LYS A 79 24.62 -19.91 -6.77
C LYS A 79 25.52 -21.11 -6.47
N LYS A 80 24.98 -22.10 -5.76
CA LYS A 80 25.62 -23.42 -5.62
C LYS A 80 25.53 -24.17 -6.94
#